data_AF-A0A1K2FTM4-F1
#
_entry.id   AF-A0A1K2FTM4-F1
#
_cell.length_a   1.000
_cell.length_b   1.000
_cell.length_c   1.000
_cell.angle_alpha   90.00
_cell.angle_beta   90.00
_cell.angle_gamma   90.00
#
_symmetry.space_group_name_H-M   'P 1'
#
loop_
_entity.id
_entity.type
_entity.pdbx_description
1 polymer ?
#
loop_
_entity_poly.entity_id
_entity_poly.type
_entity_poly.pdbx_seq_one_letter_code
_entity_poly.pdbx_strand_id
1 'polypeptide(L)'
;MKRSSGVRLCAAVAVSALSFALVTGCSGESSDSSSDAKGKSPEKALSAAELKKLVVTGDELPGFDVGPVKQAEAKRVTTDNADCRPLTQVLSGLPPVDAQASTDRLATEKAQKQPASKPTSLDDLDGDKFEGALQKSLDRDVTTVTLASYDGDGAEQALKAVSAAVKACAGGFVGQQAGSKVNFTKVTEEKAAGGGDGSVAFAAFSKTDGETAPVYGEVDRHGTTLSGYFTVNLGSMMAEKAYAVTPAVVKAQEAKLK
;
A
#
# COMPACT_ATOMS: atom_id res chain seq x y z
N MET A 1 10.40 -31.90 55.94
CA MET A 1 10.33 -33.35 56.21
C MET A 1 9.35 -33.99 55.23
N LYS A 2 9.53 -35.27 54.82
CA LYS A 2 8.54 -36.22 54.21
C LYS A 2 7.70 -35.71 52.99
N ARG A 3 7.84 -36.30 51.77
CA ARG A 3 7.20 -37.56 51.26
C ARG A 3 5.66 -37.49 51.14
N SER A 4 4.96 -38.04 50.14
CA SER A 4 5.33 -38.60 48.81
C SER A 4 4.06 -38.99 48.00
N SER A 5 4.14 -38.92 46.66
CA SER A 5 3.62 -39.87 45.62
C SER A 5 2.20 -40.51 45.64
N GLY A 6 1.62 -40.69 44.44
CA GLY A 6 0.58 -41.69 44.12
C GLY A 6 0.47 -41.98 42.60
N VAL A 7 0.46 -43.26 42.18
CA VAL A 7 0.50 -43.69 40.75
C VAL A 7 -0.26 -45.01 40.50
N ARG A 8 -1.06 -45.09 39.42
CA ARG A 8 -1.44 -46.27 38.59
C ARG A 8 -1.91 -45.76 37.21
N LEU A 9 -1.59 -46.26 36.01
CA LEU A 9 -0.78 -47.40 35.50
C LEU A 9 -1.47 -48.78 35.35
N CYS A 10 -2.05 -49.04 34.16
CA CYS A 10 -2.14 -50.29 33.35
C CYS A 10 -2.99 -49.98 32.08
N ALA A 11 -2.68 -50.33 30.82
CA ALA A 11 -2.22 -51.58 30.17
C ALA A 11 -3.36 -52.61 29.98
N ALA A 12 -3.54 -53.34 28.84
CA ALA A 12 -2.88 -53.43 27.52
C ALA A 12 -3.75 -54.38 26.59
N VAL A 13 -3.64 -54.60 25.26
CA VAL A 13 -2.98 -54.00 24.05
C VAL A 13 -3.60 -54.69 22.79
N ALA A 14 -3.57 -54.09 21.58
CA ALA A 14 -3.85 -54.79 20.30
C ALA A 14 -3.02 -54.23 19.11
N VAL A 15 -2.49 -55.11 18.24
CA VAL A 15 -1.68 -54.78 17.04
C VAL A 15 -2.07 -55.71 15.88
N SER A 16 -2.19 -55.16 14.67
CA SER A 16 -2.34 -55.94 13.42
C SER A 16 -1.37 -55.41 12.36
N ALA A 17 -0.61 -56.30 11.73
CA ALA A 17 0.38 -55.98 10.71
C ALA A 17 0.29 -56.97 9.54
N LEU A 18 0.26 -56.44 8.31
CA LEU A 18 0.34 -57.09 6.98
C LEU A 18 0.15 -55.95 5.95
N SER A 19 0.78 -55.90 4.77
CA SER A 19 2.08 -56.39 4.29
C SER A 19 2.44 -55.62 3.01
N PHE A 20 3.71 -55.61 2.60
CA PHE A 20 4.15 -54.94 1.36
C PHE A 20 3.65 -55.65 0.09
N ALA A 21 3.28 -54.86 -0.92
CA ALA A 21 3.28 -55.27 -2.33
C ALA A 21 3.57 -54.05 -3.23
N LEU A 22 4.74 -54.02 -3.87
CA LEU A 22 5.04 -53.10 -4.97
C LEU A 22 4.80 -53.84 -6.28
N VAL A 23 4.00 -53.27 -7.19
CA VAL A 23 3.83 -53.78 -8.55
C VAL A 23 4.05 -52.65 -9.54
N THR A 24 5.11 -52.76 -10.34
CA THR A 24 5.34 -51.92 -11.51
C THR A 24 4.58 -52.51 -12.70
N GLY A 25 3.58 -51.79 -13.22
CA GLY A 25 2.84 -52.17 -14.43
C GLY A 25 2.92 -51.08 -15.49
N CYS A 26 3.27 -51.44 -16.73
CA CYS A 26 3.36 -50.52 -17.86
C CYS A 26 2.71 -51.13 -19.10
N SER A 27 1.51 -50.66 -19.43
CA SER A 27 0.79 -50.85 -20.70
C SER A 27 -0.34 -49.83 -20.72
N GLY A 28 -0.48 -49.05 -21.80
CA GLY A 28 -1.41 -47.92 -21.86
C GLY A 28 -2.46 -48.01 -22.97
N GLU A 29 -2.86 -46.84 -23.47
CA GLU A 29 -3.79 -46.56 -24.57
C GLU A 29 -5.30 -46.64 -24.24
N SER A 30 -6.16 -45.65 -24.54
CA SER A 30 -6.00 -44.18 -24.64
C SER A 30 -7.37 -43.50 -24.72
N SER A 31 -7.58 -42.36 -24.04
CA SER A 31 -8.31 -41.18 -24.57
C SER A 31 -8.26 -40.00 -23.60
N ASP A 32 -7.95 -38.82 -24.15
CA ASP A 32 -7.69 -37.54 -23.51
C ASP A 32 -8.92 -36.95 -22.77
N SER A 33 -8.80 -36.08 -21.75
CA SER A 33 -8.18 -34.76 -21.89
C SER A 33 -7.90 -34.03 -20.56
N SER A 34 -6.80 -33.26 -20.55
CA SER A 34 -6.65 -31.93 -19.91
C SER A 34 -6.86 -31.76 -18.39
N SER A 35 -5.95 -31.17 -17.62
CA SER A 35 -4.66 -30.51 -17.95
C SER A 35 -3.67 -30.57 -16.79
N ASP A 36 -2.38 -30.47 -17.11
CA ASP A 36 -1.28 -30.34 -16.14
C ASP A 36 -1.44 -29.14 -15.20
N ALA A 37 -1.85 -29.40 -13.96
CA ALA A 37 -1.54 -28.54 -12.83
C ALA A 37 -0.05 -28.66 -12.47
N LYS A 38 0.84 -28.26 -13.41
CA LYS A 38 2.29 -28.23 -13.23
C LYS A 38 2.63 -27.10 -12.25
N GLY A 39 2.48 -27.40 -10.96
CA GLY A 39 2.60 -26.42 -9.88
C GLY A 39 3.90 -25.65 -9.97
N LYS A 40 3.81 -24.35 -10.23
CA LYS A 40 4.89 -23.42 -9.88
C LYS A 40 5.15 -23.60 -8.38
N SER A 41 6.41 -23.80 -8.00
CA SER A 41 6.82 -23.51 -6.63
C SER A 41 6.39 -22.07 -6.31
N PRO A 42 5.81 -21.79 -5.13
CA PRO A 42 5.34 -20.45 -4.80
C PRO A 42 6.48 -19.44 -4.98
N GLU A 43 6.21 -18.40 -5.78
CA GLU A 43 7.21 -17.36 -6.05
C GLU A 43 7.50 -16.61 -4.76
N LYS A 44 8.78 -16.43 -4.45
CA LYS A 44 9.21 -15.91 -3.15
C LYS A 44 9.18 -14.39 -3.14
N ALA A 45 8.82 -13.81 -1.99
CA ALA A 45 8.97 -12.39 -1.73
C ALA A 45 10.41 -11.91 -1.96
N LEU A 46 10.54 -10.76 -2.63
CA LEU A 46 11.80 -10.03 -2.76
C LEU A 46 12.25 -9.49 -1.40
N SER A 47 13.54 -9.51 -1.11
CA SER A 47 14.07 -8.93 0.12
C SER A 47 14.02 -7.39 0.08
N ALA A 48 14.04 -6.76 1.26
CA ALA A 48 14.17 -5.31 1.38
C ALA A 48 15.45 -4.73 0.73
N ALA A 49 16.46 -5.56 0.42
CA ALA A 49 17.66 -5.15 -0.32
C ALA A 49 17.49 -5.19 -1.85
N GLU A 50 16.53 -5.98 -2.35
CA GLU A 50 16.13 -5.99 -3.76
C GLU A 50 15.11 -4.89 -4.02
N LEU A 51 14.09 -4.74 -3.16
CA LEU A 51 13.10 -3.67 -3.25
C LEU A 51 13.74 -2.27 -3.24
N LYS A 52 14.83 -2.06 -2.48
CA LYS A 52 15.59 -0.79 -2.48
C LYS A 52 16.28 -0.44 -3.81
N LYS A 53 16.40 -1.38 -4.75
CA LYS A 53 16.90 -1.16 -6.12
C LYS A 53 15.75 -0.86 -7.09
N LEU A 54 14.59 -1.46 -6.83
CA LEU A 54 13.38 -1.37 -7.66
C LEU A 54 12.51 -0.16 -7.31
N VAL A 55 12.61 0.40 -6.09
CA VAL A 55 11.92 1.65 -5.76
C VAL A 55 12.50 2.82 -6.56
N VAL A 56 11.63 3.74 -6.99
CA VAL A 56 11.95 4.94 -7.76
C VAL A 56 12.91 5.88 -7.01
N THR A 57 13.71 6.66 -7.75
CA THR A 57 14.64 7.65 -7.19
C THR A 57 14.47 9.02 -7.89
N GLY A 58 15.35 9.98 -7.59
CA GLY A 58 15.32 11.29 -8.26
C GLY A 58 15.74 11.23 -9.74
N ASP A 59 16.51 10.21 -10.14
CA ASP A 59 17.02 10.07 -11.50
C ASP A 59 15.92 9.68 -12.50
N GLU A 60 14.91 8.91 -12.06
CA GLU A 60 13.75 8.55 -12.87
C GLU A 60 12.61 9.59 -12.81
N LEU A 61 12.70 10.60 -11.93
CA LEU A 61 11.64 11.60 -11.69
C LEU A 61 12.12 13.05 -11.89
N PRO A 62 12.44 13.46 -13.13
CA PRO A 62 12.72 14.86 -13.44
C PRO A 62 11.50 15.73 -13.13
N GLY A 63 11.68 16.68 -12.20
CA GLY A 63 10.60 17.52 -11.68
C GLY A 63 10.22 17.23 -10.22
N PHE A 64 10.74 16.18 -9.61
CA PHE A 64 10.50 15.86 -8.18
C PHE A 64 11.80 15.90 -7.39
N ASP A 65 11.72 16.21 -6.10
CA ASP A 65 12.74 15.83 -5.11
C ASP A 65 12.30 14.53 -4.44
N VAL A 66 13.14 13.50 -4.54
CA VAL A 66 12.83 12.14 -4.07
C VAL A 66 13.77 11.75 -2.94
N GLY A 67 13.22 11.36 -1.79
CA GLY A 67 13.99 11.03 -0.59
C GLY A 67 13.35 9.91 0.25
N PRO A 68 13.93 9.58 1.41
CA PRO A 68 13.31 8.67 2.37
C PRO A 68 12.08 9.32 3.01
N VAL A 69 11.07 8.53 3.39
CA VAL A 69 9.98 9.05 4.23
C VAL A 69 10.55 9.38 5.61
N LYS A 70 10.38 10.63 6.04
CA LYS A 70 10.66 11.03 7.43
C LYS A 70 9.56 10.45 8.32
N GLN A 71 9.78 9.25 8.83
CA GLN A 71 8.77 8.55 9.64
C GLN A 71 8.37 9.38 10.86
N ALA A 72 7.12 9.86 10.87
CA ALA A 72 6.36 9.83 12.10
C ALA A 72 6.31 8.35 12.54
N GLU A 73 6.67 8.07 13.81
CA GLU A 73 6.94 6.71 14.27
C GLU A 73 5.84 5.72 13.86
N ALA A 74 6.23 4.53 13.38
CA ALA A 74 5.35 3.47 12.84
C ALA A 74 4.47 2.78 13.91
N LYS A 75 3.92 3.56 14.84
CA LYS A 75 2.90 3.19 15.81
C LYS A 75 1.64 2.74 15.06
N ARG A 76 1.18 1.54 15.42
CA ARG A 76 -0.03 0.85 14.92
C ARG A 76 -1.05 1.80 14.29
N VAL A 77 -1.15 1.74 12.96
CA VAL A 77 -2.30 2.24 12.22
C VAL A 77 -3.52 1.43 12.65
N THR A 78 -4.58 2.11 13.05
CA THR A 78 -5.83 1.51 13.50
C THR A 78 -7.02 2.20 12.84
N THR A 79 -8.18 1.56 12.92
CA THR A 79 -9.46 2.09 12.46
C THR A 79 -10.57 1.48 13.30
N ASP A 80 -11.71 2.17 13.38
CA ASP A 80 -12.95 1.70 13.99
C ASP A 80 -13.59 0.52 13.23
N ASN A 81 -13.39 0.43 11.92
CA ASN A 81 -13.81 -0.71 11.09
C ASN A 81 -12.59 -1.51 10.58
N ALA A 82 -12.46 -2.76 11.00
CA ALA A 82 -11.36 -3.64 10.61
C ALA A 82 -11.21 -3.81 9.08
N ASP A 83 -12.32 -3.80 8.34
CA ASP A 83 -12.35 -3.93 6.88
C ASP A 83 -11.72 -2.73 6.16
N CYS A 84 -11.64 -1.57 6.83
CA CYS A 84 -11.03 -0.34 6.30
C CYS A 84 -9.52 -0.26 6.55
N ARG A 85 -8.93 -1.25 7.21
CA ARG A 85 -7.49 -1.28 7.50
C ARG A 85 -6.61 -1.23 6.25
N PRO A 86 -6.90 -1.93 5.14
CA PRO A 86 -6.08 -1.84 3.92
C PRO A 86 -6.01 -0.42 3.36
N LEU A 87 -7.14 0.32 3.34
CA LEU A 87 -7.16 1.73 2.93
C LEU A 87 -6.34 2.59 3.90
N THR A 88 -6.52 2.38 5.21
CA THR A 88 -5.79 3.14 6.23
C THR A 88 -4.28 2.90 6.15
N GLN A 89 -3.85 1.68 5.80
CA GLN A 89 -2.43 1.35 5.56
C GLN A 89 -1.88 2.14 4.35
N VAL A 90 -2.56 2.09 3.20
CA VAL A 90 -2.15 2.83 1.99
C VAL A 90 -2.08 4.34 2.27
N LEU A 91 -3.13 4.92 2.86
CA LEU A 91 -3.18 6.33 3.29
C LEU A 91 -2.23 6.68 4.46
N SER A 92 -1.49 5.71 5.00
CA SER A 92 -0.40 5.93 5.96
C SER A 92 1.00 5.78 5.34
N GLY A 93 1.09 5.48 4.04
CA GLY A 93 2.35 5.13 3.37
C GLY A 93 2.86 3.72 3.71
N LEU A 94 1.97 2.80 4.09
CA LEU A 94 2.30 1.42 4.49
C LEU A 94 1.76 0.38 3.49
N PRO A 95 2.39 -0.82 3.40
CA PRO A 95 1.83 -1.93 2.63
C PRO A 95 0.43 -2.31 3.13
N PRO A 96 -0.54 -2.61 2.25
CA PRO A 96 -1.81 -3.21 2.64
C PRO A 96 -1.60 -4.69 3.02
N VAL A 97 -2.15 -5.12 4.16
CA VAL A 97 -1.93 -6.48 4.72
C VAL A 97 -0.44 -6.75 5.06
N ASP A 98 -0.12 -7.91 5.61
CA ASP A 98 1.19 -8.24 6.19
C ASP A 98 2.22 -8.70 5.14
N ALA A 99 2.88 -7.73 4.48
CA ALA A 99 3.97 -7.96 3.54
C ALA A 99 5.23 -8.55 4.20
N GLN A 100 5.97 -9.40 3.48
CA GLN A 100 7.22 -10.01 3.97
C GLN A 100 8.40 -9.03 3.93
N ALA A 101 8.39 -8.06 3.02
CA ALA A 101 9.34 -6.96 2.96
C ALA A 101 8.73 -5.71 2.32
N SER A 102 9.25 -4.53 2.67
CA SER A 102 8.90 -3.28 2.02
C SER A 102 10.03 -2.24 2.04
N THR A 103 9.87 -1.18 1.25
CA THR A 103 10.64 0.07 1.32
C THR A 103 9.77 1.24 0.88
N ASP A 104 10.08 2.43 1.38
CA ASP A 104 9.37 3.67 1.05
C ASP A 104 10.24 4.70 0.31
N ARG A 105 9.58 5.64 -0.37
CA ARG A 105 10.11 6.92 -0.84
C ARG A 105 9.06 8.02 -0.72
N LEU A 106 9.51 9.24 -0.49
CA LEU A 106 8.70 10.45 -0.60
C LEU A 106 9.14 11.20 -1.85
N ALA A 107 8.23 11.43 -2.79
CA ALA A 107 8.43 12.24 -3.99
C ALA A 107 7.62 13.54 -3.86
N THR A 108 8.32 14.68 -3.78
CA THR A 108 7.71 16.02 -3.71
C THR A 108 7.89 16.74 -5.03
N GLU A 109 6.80 17.23 -5.65
CA GLU A 109 6.88 18.06 -6.85
C GLU A 109 7.72 19.31 -6.55
N LYS A 110 8.72 19.58 -7.39
CA LYS A 110 9.55 20.77 -7.27
C LYS A 110 8.70 22.01 -7.51
N ALA A 111 8.95 23.06 -6.74
CA ALA A 111 8.34 24.35 -6.99
C ALA A 111 8.65 24.81 -8.42
N GLN A 112 7.59 24.99 -9.23
CA GLN A 112 7.72 25.59 -10.55
C GLN A 112 8.41 26.95 -10.40
N LYS A 113 9.33 27.27 -11.32
CA LYS A 113 10.11 28.51 -11.30
C LYS A 113 9.24 29.73 -11.63
N GLN A 114 8.40 30.15 -10.70
CA GLN A 114 7.83 31.49 -10.71
C GLN A 114 8.99 32.51 -10.62
N PRO A 115 8.89 33.66 -11.31
CA PRO A 115 9.84 34.75 -11.09
C PRO A 115 9.79 35.11 -9.60
N ALA A 116 10.96 35.17 -8.96
CA ALA A 116 11.05 35.27 -7.51
C ALA A 116 10.63 36.66 -7.02
N SER A 117 9.32 36.84 -6.82
CA SER A 117 8.73 37.89 -5.98
C SER A 117 9.17 37.68 -4.54
N LYS A 118 10.42 38.03 -4.23
CA LYS A 118 10.83 38.31 -2.86
C LYS A 118 9.87 39.38 -2.33
N PRO A 119 9.34 39.27 -1.10
CA PRO A 119 8.68 40.40 -0.47
C PRO A 119 9.71 41.54 -0.40
N THR A 120 9.39 42.64 -1.08
CA THR A 120 10.23 43.84 -1.21
C THR A 120 9.81 44.93 -0.22
N SER A 121 8.65 44.78 0.39
CA SER A 121 7.99 45.74 1.24
C SER A 121 7.28 45.06 2.42
N LEU A 122 6.80 45.85 3.38
CA LEU A 122 5.86 45.35 4.39
C LEU A 122 4.44 45.23 3.82
N ASP A 123 4.14 45.91 2.70
CA ASP A 123 2.90 45.80 1.95
C ASP A 123 2.78 44.47 1.17
N ASP A 124 3.86 43.66 1.15
CA ASP A 124 3.83 42.26 0.72
C ASP A 124 3.36 41.31 1.84
N LEU A 125 3.06 41.84 3.03
CA LEU A 125 2.50 41.11 4.20
C LEU A 125 1.00 41.39 4.42
N ASP A 126 0.29 41.97 3.44
CA ASP A 126 -1.18 41.92 3.43
C ASP A 126 -1.63 40.47 3.57
N GLY A 127 -2.60 40.19 4.46
CA GLY A 127 -3.05 38.82 4.77
C GLY A 127 -3.35 38.00 3.52
N ASP A 128 -4.24 38.50 2.67
CA ASP A 128 -4.67 37.93 1.41
C ASP A 128 -3.49 37.60 0.46
N LYS A 129 -2.45 38.44 0.43
CA LYS A 129 -1.23 38.22 -0.38
C LYS A 129 -0.35 37.13 0.23
N PHE A 130 -0.17 37.15 1.55
CA PHE A 130 0.64 36.18 2.27
C PHE A 130 0.00 34.78 2.20
N GLU A 131 -1.30 34.68 2.42
CA GLU A 131 -2.09 33.45 2.26
C GLU A 131 -2.03 32.94 0.82
N GLY A 132 -2.25 33.81 -0.18
CA GLY A 132 -2.12 33.46 -1.60
C GLY A 132 -0.69 33.09 -2.03
N ALA A 133 0.35 33.52 -1.31
CA ALA A 133 1.73 33.10 -1.52
C ALA A 133 2.03 31.75 -0.85
N LEU A 134 1.55 31.54 0.37
CA LEU A 134 1.64 30.28 1.10
C LEU A 134 0.91 29.15 0.35
N GLN A 135 -0.30 29.41 -0.15
CA GLN A 135 -1.06 28.48 -0.98
C GLN A 135 -0.27 28.07 -2.24
N LYS A 136 0.34 29.00 -2.98
CA LYS A 136 1.18 28.71 -4.16
C LYS A 136 2.47 27.94 -3.83
N SER A 137 2.99 28.11 -2.61
CA SER A 137 4.13 27.34 -2.11
C SER A 137 3.73 25.88 -1.81
N LEU A 138 2.51 25.68 -1.29
CA LEU A 138 1.93 24.38 -0.92
C LEU A 138 1.17 23.67 -2.05
N ASP A 139 0.92 24.33 -3.19
CA ASP A 139 0.29 23.77 -4.40
C ASP A 139 1.31 22.90 -5.15
N ARG A 140 1.65 21.75 -4.53
CA ARG A 140 2.65 20.76 -4.93
C ARG A 140 2.10 19.37 -4.64
N ASP A 141 2.27 18.44 -5.57
CA ASP A 141 1.99 17.04 -5.28
C ASP A 141 3.07 16.45 -4.35
N VAL A 142 2.65 15.84 -3.25
CA VAL A 142 3.51 15.04 -2.37
C VAL A 142 3.01 13.60 -2.39
N THR A 143 3.74 12.73 -3.08
CA THR A 143 3.44 11.30 -3.20
C THR A 143 4.36 10.48 -2.29
N THR A 144 3.78 9.68 -1.39
CA THR A 144 4.49 8.55 -0.78
C THR A 144 4.38 7.34 -1.71
N VAL A 145 5.51 6.78 -2.09
CA VAL A 145 5.64 5.53 -2.86
C VAL A 145 6.10 4.44 -1.92
N THR A 146 5.31 3.38 -1.79
CA THR A 146 5.58 2.22 -0.94
C THR A 146 5.70 0.98 -1.82
N LEU A 147 6.87 0.36 -1.88
CA LEU A 147 7.08 -0.87 -2.63
C LEU A 147 7.16 -2.06 -1.66
N ALA A 148 6.30 -3.07 -1.84
CA ALA A 148 6.14 -4.19 -0.91
C ALA A 148 6.08 -5.54 -1.63
N SER A 149 6.66 -6.60 -1.06
CA SER A 149 6.67 -7.93 -1.65
C SER A 149 6.14 -9.01 -0.70
N TYR A 150 5.53 -10.03 -1.31
CA TYR A 150 4.71 -11.05 -0.67
C TYR A 150 5.10 -12.44 -1.19
N ASP A 151 5.04 -13.47 -0.35
CA ASP A 151 5.21 -14.85 -0.79
C ASP A 151 3.95 -15.36 -1.52
N GLY A 152 4.14 -16.13 -2.59
CA GLY A 152 3.07 -16.80 -3.33
C GLY A 152 2.08 -15.83 -3.97
N ASP A 153 0.79 -16.04 -3.70
CA ASP A 153 -0.32 -15.21 -4.17
C ASP A 153 -0.64 -14.03 -3.22
N GLY A 154 0.15 -13.82 -2.17
CA GLY A 154 -0.11 -12.80 -1.14
C GLY A 154 -0.28 -11.37 -1.69
N ALA A 155 0.42 -11.01 -2.77
CA ALA A 155 0.24 -9.72 -3.45
C ALA A 155 -1.13 -9.60 -4.12
N GLU A 156 -1.65 -10.68 -4.70
CA GLU A 156 -2.99 -10.73 -5.30
C GLU A 156 -4.07 -10.71 -4.20
N GLN A 157 -3.85 -11.41 -3.09
CA GLN A 157 -4.74 -11.35 -1.92
C GLN A 157 -4.77 -9.94 -1.30
N ALA A 158 -3.63 -9.27 -1.16
CA ALA A 158 -3.55 -7.91 -0.63
C ALA A 158 -4.23 -6.88 -1.56
N LEU A 159 -4.05 -6.97 -2.88
CA LEU A 159 -4.78 -6.12 -3.84
C LEU A 159 -6.31 -6.36 -3.77
N LYS A 160 -6.74 -7.62 -3.67
CA LYS A 160 -8.16 -7.98 -3.46
C LYS A 160 -8.71 -7.41 -2.16
N ALA A 161 -7.93 -7.41 -1.08
CA ALA A 161 -8.31 -6.81 0.20
C ALA A 161 -8.48 -5.28 0.09
N VAL A 162 -7.64 -4.58 -0.67
CA VAL A 162 -7.84 -3.15 -0.98
C VAL A 162 -9.13 -2.94 -1.78
N SER A 163 -9.38 -3.71 -2.85
CA SER A 163 -10.62 -3.59 -3.64
C SER A 163 -11.90 -3.88 -2.82
N ALA A 164 -11.83 -4.84 -1.89
CA ALA A 164 -12.92 -5.13 -0.97
C ALA A 164 -13.14 -3.98 0.02
N ALA A 165 -12.05 -3.42 0.57
CA ALA A 165 -12.10 -2.31 1.51
C ALA A 165 -12.69 -1.03 0.88
N VAL A 166 -12.36 -0.68 -0.37
CA VAL A 166 -12.99 0.45 -1.10
C VAL A 166 -14.52 0.34 -1.09
N LYS A 167 -15.06 -0.88 -1.24
CA LYS A 167 -16.50 -1.16 -1.28
C LYS A 167 -17.12 -1.20 0.12
N ALA A 168 -16.47 -1.85 1.08
CA ALA A 168 -16.94 -1.93 2.47
C ALA A 168 -16.95 -0.55 3.17
N CYS A 169 -16.03 0.33 2.80
CA CYS A 169 -15.78 1.61 3.47
C CYS A 169 -16.32 2.82 2.69
N ALA A 170 -17.12 2.60 1.65
CA ALA A 170 -17.72 3.66 0.83
C ALA A 170 -18.52 4.69 1.64
N GLY A 171 -19.15 4.26 2.75
CA GLY A 171 -19.88 5.10 3.69
C GLY A 171 -19.01 5.84 4.72
N GLY A 172 -17.68 5.73 4.65
CA GLY A 172 -16.74 6.33 5.60
C GLY A 172 -16.23 5.40 6.70
N PHE A 173 -15.20 5.86 7.41
CA PHE A 173 -14.55 5.20 8.54
C PHE A 173 -13.65 6.19 9.30
N VAL A 174 -13.33 5.91 10.57
CA VAL A 174 -12.30 6.65 11.31
C VAL A 174 -10.97 5.91 11.22
N GLY A 175 -9.97 6.55 10.61
CA GLY A 175 -8.57 6.12 10.66
C GLY A 175 -7.83 6.75 11.84
N GLN A 176 -6.80 6.07 12.35
CA GLN A 176 -5.89 6.61 13.35
C GLN A 176 -4.44 6.20 13.06
N GLN A 177 -3.54 7.19 13.07
CA GLN A 177 -2.09 7.03 12.88
C GLN A 177 -1.35 7.90 13.90
N ALA A 178 -0.33 7.35 14.56
CA ALA A 178 0.51 8.04 15.57
C ALA A 178 -0.25 8.73 16.75
N GLY A 179 -1.56 8.47 16.91
CA GLY A 179 -2.45 9.09 17.89
C GLY A 179 -3.49 10.01 17.26
N SER A 180 -3.14 10.71 16.18
CA SER A 180 -4.05 11.53 15.38
C SER A 180 -5.16 10.68 14.76
N LYS A 181 -6.40 11.17 14.80
CA LYS A 181 -7.56 10.56 14.14
C LYS A 181 -7.96 11.36 12.92
N VAL A 182 -8.36 10.68 11.85
CA VAL A 182 -8.98 11.28 10.66
C VAL A 182 -10.33 10.62 10.45
N ASN A 183 -11.39 11.43 10.35
CA ASN A 183 -12.74 10.97 10.05
C ASN A 183 -12.98 11.06 8.55
N PHE A 184 -12.92 9.92 7.84
CA PHE A 184 -13.30 9.86 6.43
C PHE A 184 -14.80 9.64 6.35
N THR A 185 -15.52 10.60 5.77
CA THR A 185 -16.98 10.59 5.61
C THR A 185 -17.46 9.84 4.37
N LYS A 186 -16.55 9.48 3.46
CA LYS A 186 -16.84 8.76 2.21
C LYS A 186 -15.55 8.13 1.65
N VAL A 187 -15.69 7.02 0.92
CA VAL A 187 -14.67 6.52 -0.02
C VAL A 187 -15.30 6.36 -1.41
N THR A 188 -14.54 6.63 -2.48
CA THR A 188 -14.90 6.29 -3.87
C THR A 188 -13.81 5.44 -4.52
N GLU A 189 -14.21 4.58 -5.44
CA GLU A 189 -13.32 3.94 -6.41
C GLU A 189 -12.95 4.97 -7.49
N GLU A 190 -11.67 5.09 -7.81
CA GLU A 190 -11.12 6.07 -8.76
C GLU A 190 -10.43 5.36 -9.93
N LYS A 191 -10.17 6.10 -11.01
CA LYS A 191 -9.41 5.56 -12.14
C LYS A 191 -7.91 5.57 -11.85
N ALA A 192 -7.32 4.38 -11.75
CA ALA A 192 -5.88 4.20 -11.63
C ALA A 192 -5.10 4.82 -12.82
N ALA A 193 -3.92 5.36 -12.52
CA ALA A 193 -2.93 5.83 -13.48
C ALA A 193 -1.97 4.73 -13.95
N GLY A 194 -1.81 3.66 -13.15
CA GLY A 194 -0.89 2.55 -13.34
C GLY A 194 -1.45 1.36 -14.14
N GLY A 195 -1.16 0.15 -13.68
CA GLY A 195 -1.45 -1.09 -14.39
C GLY A 195 -0.70 -2.31 -13.86
N GLY A 196 -0.31 -3.20 -14.79
CA GLY A 196 0.34 -4.47 -14.45
C GLY A 196 -0.65 -5.63 -14.41
N ASP A 197 -0.51 -6.50 -13.41
CA ASP A 197 -1.36 -7.68 -13.18
C ASP A 197 -2.64 -7.34 -12.35
N GLY A 198 -2.90 -6.05 -12.14
CA GLY A 198 -4.11 -5.52 -11.50
C GLY A 198 -3.85 -4.23 -10.72
N SER A 199 -4.83 -3.33 -10.71
CA SER A 199 -4.76 -2.00 -10.06
C SER A 199 -6.04 -1.69 -9.28
N VAL A 200 -5.91 -0.92 -8.20
CA VAL A 200 -7.04 -0.33 -7.45
C VAL A 200 -6.69 1.09 -7.03
N ALA A 201 -7.45 2.09 -7.48
CA ALA A 201 -7.35 3.46 -7.00
C ALA A 201 -8.62 3.91 -6.26
N PHE A 202 -8.47 4.84 -5.32
CA PHE A 202 -9.55 5.34 -4.50
C PHE A 202 -9.28 6.75 -3.97
N ALA A 203 -10.35 7.48 -3.65
CA ALA A 203 -10.32 8.73 -2.90
C ALA A 203 -11.05 8.55 -1.56
N ALA A 204 -10.48 9.08 -0.48
CA ALA A 204 -11.12 9.14 0.82
C ALA A 204 -11.35 10.60 1.22
N PHE A 205 -12.59 10.94 1.61
CA PHE A 205 -13.01 12.32 1.84
C PHE A 205 -13.18 12.59 3.32
N SER A 206 -12.29 13.39 3.89
CA SER A 206 -12.41 13.90 5.26
C SER A 206 -13.04 15.30 5.26
N LYS A 207 -13.37 15.81 6.45
CA LYS A 207 -13.76 17.22 6.64
C LYS A 207 -12.81 17.90 7.61
N THR A 208 -12.31 19.06 7.18
CA THR A 208 -11.47 19.96 7.99
C THR A 208 -12.15 21.32 8.00
N ASP A 209 -12.45 21.84 9.18
CA ASP A 209 -13.13 23.14 9.41
C ASP A 209 -14.45 23.38 8.63
N GLY A 210 -15.04 22.31 8.08
CA GLY A 210 -16.29 22.29 7.32
C GLY A 210 -16.11 21.93 5.85
N GLU A 211 -14.95 22.31 5.28
CA GLU A 211 -14.50 22.07 3.91
C GLU A 211 -14.24 20.59 3.64
N THR A 212 -14.24 20.20 2.36
CA THR A 212 -14.03 18.80 1.97
C THR A 212 -12.58 18.57 1.62
N ALA A 213 -11.90 17.73 2.41
CA ALA A 213 -10.49 17.42 2.26
C ALA A 213 -10.31 15.99 1.69
N PRO A 214 -10.24 15.81 0.35
CA PRO A 214 -9.96 14.53 -0.27
C PRO A 214 -8.47 14.19 -0.18
N VAL A 215 -8.19 12.89 -0.07
CA VAL A 215 -6.86 12.28 -0.23
C VAL A 215 -6.94 11.06 -1.14
N TYR A 216 -5.89 10.81 -1.92
CA TYR A 216 -5.92 9.85 -3.02
C TYR A 216 -4.90 8.72 -2.81
N GLY A 217 -5.37 7.48 -2.94
CA GLY A 217 -4.56 6.26 -2.84
C GLY A 217 -4.69 5.39 -4.08
N GLU A 218 -3.61 4.72 -4.47
CA GLU A 218 -3.58 3.78 -5.59
C GLU A 218 -2.65 2.61 -5.26
N VAL A 219 -2.99 1.41 -5.72
CA VAL A 219 -2.19 0.19 -5.53
C VAL A 219 -2.16 -0.59 -6.84
N ASP A 220 -0.96 -0.81 -7.37
CA ASP A 220 -0.67 -1.61 -8.57
C ASP A 220 0.04 -2.91 -8.19
N ARG A 221 -0.17 -3.98 -8.98
CA ARG A 221 0.47 -5.29 -8.78
C ARG A 221 1.33 -5.71 -9.95
N HIS A 222 2.56 -6.11 -9.63
CA HIS A 222 3.53 -6.70 -10.54
C HIS A 222 4.06 -8.01 -9.90
N GLY A 223 3.53 -9.14 -10.33
CA GLY A 223 3.84 -10.47 -9.79
C GLY A 223 3.56 -10.59 -8.28
N THR A 224 4.64 -10.86 -7.53
CA THR A 224 4.70 -10.93 -6.06
C THR A 224 4.88 -9.57 -5.38
N THR A 225 4.81 -8.46 -6.12
CA THR A 225 5.11 -7.11 -5.62
C THR A 225 3.89 -6.18 -5.80
N LEU A 226 3.67 -5.31 -4.82
CA LEU A 226 2.73 -4.19 -4.90
C LEU A 226 3.47 -2.86 -4.83
N SER A 227 3.13 -1.95 -5.74
CA SER A 227 3.39 -0.51 -5.61
C SER A 227 2.17 0.14 -4.97
N GLY A 228 2.33 0.78 -3.81
CA GLY A 228 1.31 1.61 -3.18
C GLY A 228 1.68 3.09 -3.30
N TYR A 229 0.71 3.91 -3.68
CA TYR A 229 0.85 5.35 -3.84
C TYR A 229 -0.16 6.05 -2.94
N PHE A 230 0.29 7.08 -2.24
CA PHE A 230 -0.57 7.98 -1.47
C PHE A 230 -0.16 9.42 -1.75
N THR A 231 -1.07 10.19 -2.34
CA THR A 231 -0.81 11.57 -2.80
C THR A 231 -1.63 12.58 -2.00
N VAL A 232 -0.96 13.66 -1.60
CA VAL A 232 -1.56 14.85 -0.95
C VAL A 232 -1.05 16.10 -1.67
N ASN A 233 -1.94 17.06 -1.95
CA ASN A 233 -1.58 18.38 -2.45
C ASN A 233 -2.32 19.44 -1.62
N LEU A 234 -1.63 20.02 -0.63
CA LEU A 234 -2.24 20.91 0.36
C LEU A 234 -2.73 22.22 -0.26
N GLY A 235 -1.99 22.80 -1.22
CA GLY A 235 -2.40 24.03 -1.91
C GLY A 235 -3.62 23.82 -2.80
N SER A 236 -3.80 22.63 -3.38
CA SER A 236 -5.02 22.27 -4.10
C SER A 236 -6.20 21.96 -3.15
N MET A 237 -5.97 21.31 -2.01
CA MET A 237 -7.00 21.11 -0.98
C MET A 237 -7.55 22.45 -0.44
N MET A 238 -6.67 23.39 -0.06
CA MET A 238 -7.04 24.76 0.36
C MET A 238 -7.58 25.64 -0.77
N ALA A 239 -7.69 25.12 -2.00
CA ALA A 239 -8.26 25.81 -3.15
C ALA A 239 -9.53 25.12 -3.68
N GLU A 240 -10.02 24.09 -2.98
CA GLU A 240 -11.05 23.14 -3.44
C GLU A 240 -10.81 22.60 -4.86
N LYS A 241 -9.53 22.53 -5.29
CA LYS A 241 -9.14 22.02 -6.61
C LYS A 241 -9.09 20.49 -6.59
N ALA A 242 -9.60 19.88 -7.66
CA ALA A 242 -9.38 18.47 -7.93
C ALA A 242 -7.89 18.18 -8.23
N TYR A 243 -7.35 17.17 -7.56
CA TYR A 243 -6.08 16.53 -7.85
C TYR A 243 -6.27 15.00 -7.82
N ALA A 244 -5.21 14.22 -8.01
CA ALA A 244 -5.28 12.76 -8.04
C ALA A 244 -3.94 12.14 -7.59
N VAL A 245 -3.79 10.81 -7.70
CA VAL A 245 -2.46 10.18 -7.60
C VAL A 245 -1.59 10.63 -8.79
N THR A 246 -0.38 11.11 -8.50
CA THR A 246 0.49 11.77 -9.49
C THR A 246 0.95 10.80 -10.61
N PRO A 247 0.44 10.89 -11.86
CA PRO A 247 0.67 9.85 -12.87
C PRO A 247 2.13 9.71 -13.32
N ALA A 248 2.94 10.77 -13.16
CA ALA A 248 4.38 10.74 -13.43
C ALA A 248 5.12 9.83 -12.44
N VAL A 249 4.73 9.85 -11.15
CA VAL A 249 5.33 9.03 -10.09
C VAL A 249 5.00 7.56 -10.30
N VAL A 250 3.72 7.26 -10.57
CA VAL A 250 3.26 5.90 -10.90
C VAL A 250 4.01 5.37 -12.13
N LYS A 251 4.02 6.12 -13.25
CA LYS A 251 4.70 5.70 -14.49
C LYS A 251 6.20 5.42 -14.29
N ALA A 252 6.89 6.19 -13.46
CA ALA A 252 8.32 6.01 -13.20
C ALA A 252 8.59 4.76 -12.33
N GLN A 253 7.76 4.53 -11.30
CA GLN A 253 7.86 3.33 -10.47
C GLN A 253 7.47 2.06 -11.26
N GLU A 254 6.42 2.12 -12.08
CA GLU A 254 6.05 0.99 -12.96
C GLU A 254 7.00 0.82 -14.16
N ALA A 255 7.98 1.71 -14.37
CA ALA A 255 9.09 1.45 -15.30
C ALA A 255 10.22 0.63 -14.65
N LYS A 256 10.20 0.45 -13.32
CA LYS A 256 11.22 -0.28 -12.54
C LYS A 256 10.84 -1.75 -12.27
N LEU A 257 9.60 -2.13 -12.57
CA LEU A 257 9.00 -3.45 -12.29
C LEU A 257 8.69 -4.25 -13.58
N LYS A 258 9.46 -4.01 -14.64
CA LYS A 258 9.31 -4.58 -16.00
C LYS A 258 10.63 -5.17 -16.49
#